data_AF-A0A482PRA2-F1
#
_entry.id   AF-A0A482PRA2-F1
#
_cell.length_a   1.000
_cell.length_b   1.000
_cell.length_c   1.000
_cell.angle_alpha   90.00
_cell.angle_beta   90.00
_cell.angle_gamma   90.00
#
_symmetry.space_group_name_H-M   'P 1'
#
loop_
_entity.id
_entity.type
_entity.pdbx_description
1 polymer ?
#
loop_
_entity_poly.entity_id
_entity_poly.type
_entity_poly.pdbx_seq_one_letter_code
_entity_poly.pdbx_strand_id
1 'polypeptide(L)'
;MIDQMGKAQGEAFLQYLHRPDESHLQNAAQILLIWQIVVVDGSEENLSRWHRLLQKARLATPITDAQVRLAIGYLREMEPDMPEINAFQLRYNALFQPEGSVRWLH
;
A
#
# COMPACT_ATOMS: atom_id res chain seq x y z
N MET A 1 5.75 -8.35 8.09
CA MET A 1 5.56 -6.88 8.08
C MET A 1 5.68 -6.27 9.48
N ILE A 2 4.76 -6.53 10.42
CA ILE A 2 4.72 -5.82 11.71
C ILE A 2 6.03 -5.97 12.51
N ASP A 3 6.61 -7.16 12.56
CA ASP A 3 7.90 -7.38 13.25
C ASP A 3 9.07 -6.59 12.64
N GLN A 4 8.96 -6.21 11.36
CA GLN A 4 9.97 -5.42 10.64
C GLN A 4 9.76 -3.91 10.78
N MET A 5 8.59 -3.46 11.23
CA MET A 5 8.31 -2.04 11.48
C MET A 5 9.03 -1.49 12.73
N GLY A 6 9.48 -2.40 13.61
CA GLY A 6 9.95 -2.03 14.94
C GLY A 6 8.81 -1.93 15.96
N LYS A 7 9.18 -1.96 17.24
CA LYS A 7 8.19 -2.08 18.33
C LYS A 7 7.20 -0.91 18.35
N ALA A 8 7.70 0.33 18.30
CA ALA A 8 6.86 1.52 18.41
C ALA A 8 5.94 1.69 17.20
N GLN A 9 6.46 1.52 15.99
CA GLN A 9 5.66 1.68 14.77
C GLN A 9 4.73 0.51 14.52
N GLY A 10 5.12 -0.71 14.87
CA GLY A 10 4.23 -1.87 14.83
C GLY A 10 3.04 -1.70 15.77
N GLU A 11 3.25 -1.21 16.99
CA GLU A 11 2.16 -0.91 17.93
C GLU A 11 1.25 0.21 17.39
N ALA A 12 1.83 1.30 16.88
CA ALA A 12 1.06 2.39 16.28
C ALA A 12 0.23 1.92 15.08
N PHE A 13 0.78 1.03 14.23
CA PHE A 13 0.07 0.46 13.08
C PHE A 13 -1.11 -0.44 13.52
N LEU A 14 -0.93 -1.25 14.56
CA LEU A 14 -2.01 -2.05 15.15
C LEU A 14 -3.11 -1.16 15.75
N GLN A 15 -2.75 -0.12 16.48
CA GLN A 15 -3.72 0.85 17.00
C GLN A 15 -4.47 1.58 15.87
N TYR A 16 -3.78 1.90 14.79
CA TYR A 16 -4.36 2.51 13.59
C TYR A 16 -5.42 1.59 12.95
N LEU A 17 -5.16 0.29 12.88
CA LEU A 17 -6.09 -0.73 12.35
C LEU A 17 -7.35 -0.92 13.20
N HIS A 18 -7.28 -0.71 14.51
CA HIS A 18 -8.43 -0.87 15.42
C HIS A 18 -9.47 0.26 15.30
N ARG A 19 -9.19 1.32 14.54
CA ARG A 19 -10.15 2.42 14.35
C ARG A 19 -11.31 1.96 13.46
N PRO A 20 -12.57 2.26 13.82
CA PRO A 20 -13.76 1.70 13.18
C PRO A 20 -14.11 2.33 11.81
N ASP A 21 -13.11 2.77 11.05
CA ASP A 21 -13.29 3.50 9.79
C ASP A 21 -12.67 2.73 8.62
N GLU A 22 -13.47 2.50 7.58
CA GLU A 22 -13.10 1.78 6.35
C GLU A 22 -11.88 2.40 5.66
N SER A 23 -11.67 3.71 5.80
CA SER A 23 -10.49 4.39 5.26
C SER A 23 -9.17 3.88 5.85
N HIS A 24 -9.17 3.46 7.12
CA HIS A 24 -7.98 2.95 7.81
C HIS A 24 -7.61 1.56 7.30
N LEU A 25 -8.61 0.71 7.06
CA LEU A 25 -8.41 -0.61 6.46
C LEU A 25 -7.85 -0.50 5.04
N GLN A 26 -8.38 0.42 4.24
CA GLN A 26 -7.88 0.67 2.89
C GLN A 26 -6.43 1.17 2.92
N ASN A 27 -6.11 2.13 3.80
CA ASN A 27 -4.74 2.62 3.94
C ASN A 27 -3.77 1.51 4.37
N ALA A 28 -4.17 0.68 5.33
CA ALA A 28 -3.37 -0.45 5.78
C ALA A 28 -3.13 -1.48 4.68
N ALA A 29 -4.13 -1.74 3.82
CA ALA A 29 -3.98 -2.63 2.68
C ALA A 29 -2.96 -2.08 1.66
N GLN A 30 -2.96 -0.77 1.40
CA GLN A 30 -1.97 -0.15 0.51
C GLN A 30 -0.57 -0.13 1.12
N ILE A 31 -0.43 0.10 2.42
CA ILE A 31 0.86 0.02 3.12
C ILE A 31 1.42 -1.42 3.03
N LEU A 32 0.55 -2.43 3.22
CA LEU A 32 0.91 -3.83 3.08
C LEU A 32 1.37 -4.16 1.65
N LEU A 33 0.67 -3.64 0.64
CA LEU A 33 1.06 -3.80 -0.76
C LEU A 33 2.44 -3.18 -1.03
N ILE A 34 2.66 -1.93 -0.59
CA ILE A 34 3.95 -1.25 -0.75
C ILE A 34 5.07 -2.06 -0.11
N TRP A 35 4.90 -2.49 1.15
CA TRP A 35 5.88 -3.33 1.85
C TRP A 35 6.18 -4.61 1.06
N GLN A 36 5.15 -5.30 0.60
CA GLN A 36 5.30 -6.57 -0.07
C GLN A 36 6.07 -6.47 -1.39
N ILE A 37 5.86 -5.41 -2.16
CA ILE A 37 6.48 -5.28 -3.49
C ILE A 37 7.85 -4.60 -3.39
N VAL A 38 7.98 -3.55 -2.60
CA VAL A 38 9.22 -2.78 -2.49
C VAL A 38 10.26 -3.50 -1.62
N VAL A 39 9.82 -4.22 -0.57
CA VAL A 39 10.76 -4.84 0.38
C VAL A 39 10.88 -6.35 0.20
N VAL A 40 9.76 -7.06 -0.03
CA VAL A 40 9.77 -8.53 0.00
C VAL A 40 10.09 -9.13 -1.36
N ASP A 41 9.33 -8.79 -2.40
CA ASP A 41 9.46 -9.36 -3.74
C ASP A 41 8.87 -8.41 -4.79
N GLY A 42 9.75 -7.74 -5.54
CA GLY A 42 9.40 -6.78 -6.59
C GLY A 42 8.96 -7.38 -7.93
N SER A 43 8.82 -8.71 -8.03
CA SER A 43 8.47 -9.37 -9.29
C SER A 43 7.06 -9.01 -9.78
N GLU A 44 6.90 -8.96 -11.10
CA GLU A 44 5.60 -8.68 -11.74
C GLU A 44 4.56 -9.77 -11.44
N GLU A 45 4.99 -11.02 -11.24
CA GLU A 45 4.11 -12.11 -10.80
C GLU A 45 3.54 -11.85 -9.41
N ASN A 46 4.40 -11.46 -8.46
CA ASN A 46 3.98 -11.13 -7.10
C ASN A 46 3.05 -9.92 -7.09
N LEU A 47 3.37 -8.87 -7.87
CA LEU A 47 2.52 -7.69 -8.04
C LEU A 47 1.13 -8.06 -8.56
N SER A 48 1.06 -8.86 -9.63
CA SER A 48 -0.20 -9.31 -10.24
C SER A 48 -1.01 -10.20 -9.30
N ARG A 49 -0.35 -11.02 -8.48
CA ARG A 49 -1.00 -11.85 -7.45
C ARG A 49 -1.63 -10.99 -6.36
N TRP A 50 -0.89 -10.03 -5.82
CA TRP A 50 -1.38 -9.15 -4.75
C TRP A 50 -2.47 -8.21 -5.22
N HIS A 51 -2.37 -7.67 -6.44
CA HIS A 51 -3.44 -6.87 -7.01
C HIS A 51 -4.75 -7.67 -7.11
N ARG A 52 -4.70 -8.92 -7.61
CA ARG A 52 -5.89 -9.80 -7.67
C ARG A 52 -6.47 -10.11 -6.29
N LEU A 53 -5.63 -10.27 -5.27
CA LEU A 53 -6.08 -10.46 -3.89
C LEU A 53 -6.84 -9.23 -3.38
N LEU A 54 -6.27 -8.04 -3.55
CA LEU A 54 -6.90 -6.79 -3.16
C LEU A 54 -8.19 -6.53 -3.94
N GLN A 55 -8.26 -6.88 -5.22
CA GLN A 55 -9.48 -6.76 -6.03
C GLN A 55 -10.61 -7.61 -5.45
N LYS A 56 -10.34 -8.87 -5.09
CA LYS A 56 -11.32 -9.76 -4.46
C LYS A 56 -11.83 -9.21 -3.12
N ALA A 57 -10.95 -8.55 -2.36
CA ALA A 57 -11.29 -7.91 -1.10
C ALA A 57 -11.94 -6.52 -1.26
N ARG A 58 -12.10 -6.01 -2.50
CA ARG A 58 -12.55 -4.63 -2.81
C ARG A 58 -11.64 -3.54 -2.24
N LEU A 59 -10.35 -3.85 -2.08
CA LEU A 59 -9.32 -2.95 -1.57
C LEU A 59 -8.33 -2.50 -2.66
N ALA A 60 -8.47 -2.99 -3.90
CA ALA A 60 -7.62 -2.58 -5.02
C ALA A 60 -8.02 -1.18 -5.51
N THR A 61 -7.39 -0.16 -4.95
CA THR A 61 -7.57 1.24 -5.33
C THR A 61 -6.25 1.84 -5.80
N PRO A 62 -6.26 2.99 -6.51
CA PRO A 62 -5.03 3.74 -6.74
C PRO A 62 -4.29 4.00 -5.43
N ILE A 63 -2.95 3.91 -5.46
CA ILE A 63 -2.09 4.28 -4.34
C ILE A 63 -1.96 5.81 -4.36
N THR A 64 -2.37 6.44 -3.26
CA THR A 64 -2.33 7.90 -3.09
C THR A 64 -1.04 8.36 -2.40
N ASP A 65 -0.68 9.64 -2.57
CA ASP A 65 0.48 10.23 -1.89
C ASP A 65 0.34 10.19 -0.36
N ALA A 66 -0.89 10.22 0.15
CA ALA A 66 -1.15 10.07 1.58
C ALA A 66 -0.76 8.67 2.07
N GLN A 67 -1.07 7.63 1.30
CA GLN A 67 -0.69 6.25 1.61
C GLN A 67 0.82 6.03 1.48
N VAL A 68 1.48 6.67 0.50
CA VAL A 68 2.94 6.69 0.41
C VAL A 68 3.55 7.29 1.68
N ARG A 69 3.08 8.46 2.12
CA ARG A 69 3.56 9.08 3.38
C ARG A 69 3.33 8.20 4.60
N LEU A 70 2.19 7.50 4.68
CA LEU A 70 1.92 6.56 5.77
C LEU A 70 2.88 5.36 5.72
N ALA A 71 3.12 4.79 4.54
CA ALA A 71 4.04 3.68 4.37
C ALA A 71 5.46 4.07 4.80
N ILE A 72 5.94 5.23 4.39
CA ILE A 72 7.23 5.79 4.81
C ILE A 72 7.29 5.92 6.34
N GLY A 73 6.24 6.46 6.96
CA GLY A 73 6.19 6.63 8.41
C GLY A 73 6.26 5.32 9.18
N TYR A 74 5.47 4.32 8.78
CA TYR A 74 5.42 3.02 9.46
C TYR A 74 6.62 2.12 9.15
N LEU A 75 7.19 2.21 7.95
CA LEU A 75 8.30 1.36 7.51
C LEU A 75 9.68 2.00 7.74
N ARG A 76 9.75 3.18 8.37
CA ARG A 76 11.00 3.97 8.52
C ARG A 76 12.20 3.21 9.10
N GLU A 77 11.98 2.24 9.99
CA GLU A 77 13.07 1.45 10.60
C GLU A 77 13.72 0.49 9.60
N MET A 78 13.04 0.20 8.49
CA MET A 78 13.57 -0.60 7.39
C MET A 78 14.36 0.24 6.39
N GLU A 79 14.43 1.57 6.61
CA GLU A 79 15.06 2.55 5.71
C GLU A 79 14.67 2.37 4.22
N PRO A 80 13.36 2.30 3.90
CA PRO A 80 12.93 2.02 2.54
C PRO A 80 13.33 3.16 1.60
N ASP A 81 13.76 2.81 0.38
CA ASP A 81 14.14 3.77 -0.64
C ASP A 81 12.91 4.58 -1.11
N MET A 82 12.95 5.88 -0.84
CA MET A 82 11.87 6.81 -1.11
C MET A 82 11.61 6.97 -2.62
N PRO A 83 12.62 7.22 -3.46
CA PRO A 83 12.51 7.06 -4.91
C PRO A 83 11.86 5.74 -5.35
N GLU A 84 12.20 4.61 -4.74
CA GLU A 84 11.63 3.31 -5.12
C GLU A 84 10.13 3.22 -4.80
N ILE A 85 9.69 3.67 -3.62
CA ILE A 85 8.27 3.70 -3.26
C ILE A 85 7.48 4.60 -4.24
N ASN A 86 8.01 5.76 -4.58
CA ASN A 86 7.36 6.67 -5.53
C ASN A 86 7.29 6.06 -6.94
N ALA A 87 8.37 5.42 -7.40
CA ALA A 87 8.38 4.71 -8.68
C ALA A 87 7.37 3.57 -8.69
N PHE A 88 7.24 2.84 -7.58
CA PHE A 88 6.23 1.80 -7.42
C PHE A 88 4.80 2.36 -7.49
N GLN A 89 4.51 3.46 -6.80
CA GLN A 89 3.19 4.12 -6.86
C GLN A 89 2.79 4.43 -8.31
N LEU A 90 3.68 5.08 -9.06
CA LEU A 90 3.44 5.43 -10.46
C LEU A 90 3.21 4.18 -11.32
N ARG A 91 4.07 3.17 -11.17
CA ARG A 91 3.97 1.90 -11.92
C ARG A 91 2.66 1.18 -11.62
N TYR A 92 2.31 1.02 -10.35
CA TYR A 92 1.08 0.33 -9.93
C TYR A 92 -0.16 1.05 -10.46
N ASN A 93 -0.23 2.37 -10.30
CA ASN A 93 -1.37 3.15 -10.78
C ASN A 93 -1.50 3.09 -12.30
N ALA A 94 -0.40 3.19 -13.05
CA ALA A 94 -0.43 3.07 -14.51
C ALA A 94 -0.92 1.68 -14.99
N LEU A 95 -0.50 0.60 -14.32
CA LEU A 95 -0.85 -0.76 -14.72
C LEU A 95 -2.30 -1.13 -14.43
N PHE A 96 -2.83 -0.70 -13.27
CA PHE A 96 -4.10 -1.22 -12.76
C PHE A 96 -5.22 -0.17 -12.69
N GLN A 97 -4.91 1.08 -13.04
CA GLN A 97 -5.88 2.17 -13.14
C GLN A 97 -5.64 2.97 -14.45
N PRO A 98 -5.63 2.30 -15.61
CA PRO A 98 -5.47 3.01 -16.88
C PRO A 98 -6.61 4.02 -17.07
N GLU A 99 -6.27 5.19 -17.60
CA GLU A 99 -7.18 6.31 -17.83
C GLU A 99 -8.49 5.82 -18.48
N GLY A 100 -9.59 5.87 -17.70
CA GLY A 100 -10.90 5.35 -18.12
C GLY A 100 -11.70 4.63 -17.03
N SER A 101 -11.09 4.29 -15.88
CA SER A 101 -11.81 3.69 -14.74
C SER A 101 -12.64 4.69 -13.91
N VAL A 102 -12.50 6.00 -14.16
CA VAL A 102 -13.33 7.03 -13.52
C VAL A 102 -14.63 7.21 -14.31
N ARG A 103 -15.65 6.40 -14.00
CA ARG A 103 -17.03 6.81 -14.24
C ARG A 103 -17.40 7.83 -13.17
N TRP A 104 -17.22 9.11 -13.47
CA TRP A 104 -17.98 10.15 -12.78
C TRP A 104 -19.45 9.89 -13.11
N LEU A 105 -20.23 9.42 -12.13
CA LEU A 105 -21.68 9.48 -12.23
C LEU A 105 -22.04 10.97 -12.11
N HIS A 106 -22.45 11.56 -13.24
CA HIS A 106 -23.12 12.86 -13.28
C HIS A 106 -24.49 12.79 -12.60
#